data_AF-A0A953UT58-F1
#
_entry.id   AF-A0A953UT58-F1
#
_cell.length_a   1.000
_cell.length_b   1.000
_cell.length_c   1.000
_cell.angle_alpha   90.00
_cell.angle_beta   90.00
_cell.angle_gamma   90.00
#
_symmetry.space_group_name_H-M   'P 1'
#
loop_
_entity.id
_entity.type
_entity.pdbx_description
1 polymer ?
#
loop_
_entity_poly.entity_id
_entity_poly.type
_entity_poly.pdbx_seq_one_letter_code
_entity_poly.pdbx_strand_id
1 'polypeptide(L)'
;MTKREFREFLVAPRELITVTVTAANTPYSATFSDLSNPQWKILQNPTNDNPVEIRIYNVPAKLPQGDSFTLLLNYAHTGADPVPDDAMYRIQIEGSQGTYVFRENMASLGRSQRSASYGFAIGSDS
;
A
#
# COMPACT_ATOMS: atom_id res chain seq x y z
N MET A 1 8.56 3.03 -18.08
CA MET A 1 9.54 2.64 -17.03
C MET A 1 8.82 2.69 -15.69
N THR A 2 8.62 1.54 -15.05
CA THR A 2 7.93 1.47 -13.74
C THR A 2 8.92 1.86 -12.64
N LYS A 3 8.62 2.93 -11.88
CA LYS A 3 9.39 3.28 -10.68
C LYS A 3 9.03 2.28 -9.58
N ARG A 4 9.88 1.26 -9.37
CA ARG A 4 9.74 0.33 -8.25
C ARG A 4 10.56 0.85 -7.08
N GLU A 5 9.89 1.38 -6.07
CA GLU A 5 10.50 1.54 -4.75
C GLU A 5 10.20 0.26 -3.97
N PHE A 6 11.22 -0.31 -3.31
CA PHE A 6 11.07 -1.38 -2.34
C PHE A 6 11.35 -0.79 -0.96
N ARG A 7 10.42 -1.00 -0.03
CA ARG A 7 10.55 -0.58 1.36
C ARG A 7 10.19 -1.76 2.23
N GLU A 8 11.03 -2.06 3.21
CA GLU A 8 10.85 -3.16 4.14
C GLU A 8 10.34 -2.62 5.48
N PHE A 9 9.27 -3.24 5.99
CA PHE A 9 8.72 -2.94 7.30
C PHE A 9 8.91 -4.13 8.23
N LEU A 10 9.50 -3.89 9.39
CA LEU A 10 9.56 -4.89 10.45
C LEU A 10 8.20 -5.00 11.13
N VAL A 11 7.70 -6.22 11.19
CA VAL A 11 6.43 -6.56 11.83
C VAL A 11 6.61 -7.67 12.86
N ALA A 12 5.86 -7.62 13.95
CA ALA A 12 5.88 -8.64 14.98
C ALA A 12 5.06 -9.88 14.55
N PRO A 13 5.48 -11.10 14.95
CA PRO A 13 4.68 -12.30 14.69
C PRO A 13 3.27 -12.19 15.29
N ARG A 14 2.24 -12.64 14.56
CA ARG A 14 0.82 -12.61 15.01
C ARG A 14 0.23 -11.22 15.25
N GLU A 15 0.89 -10.16 14.82
CA GLU A 15 0.30 -8.83 14.94
C GLU A 15 -0.72 -8.56 13.83
N LEU A 16 -1.61 -7.61 14.11
CA LEU A 16 -2.46 -7.00 13.08
C LEU A 16 -1.79 -5.71 12.63
N ILE A 17 -1.46 -5.62 11.34
CA ILE A 17 -1.08 -4.35 10.75
C ILE A 17 -2.28 -3.73 10.03
N THR A 18 -2.38 -2.41 10.08
CA THR A 18 -3.38 -1.64 9.33
C THR A 18 -2.70 -0.90 8.19
N VAL A 19 -3.23 -1.04 6.98
CA VAL A 19 -2.80 -0.29 5.79
C VAL A 19 -3.95 0.61 5.36
N THR A 20 -3.69 1.92 5.38
CA THR A 20 -4.61 2.94 4.91
C THR A 20 -4.02 3.61 3.66
N VAL A 21 -4.77 3.56 2.55
CA VAL A 21 -4.42 4.25 1.30
C VAL A 21 -5.45 5.33 1.06
N THR A 22 -4.99 6.58 0.96
CA THR A 22 -5.84 7.74 0.69
C THR A 22 -5.41 8.37 -0.63
N ALA A 23 -6.36 8.54 -1.55
CA ALA A 23 -6.17 9.41 -2.70
C ALA A 23 -6.70 10.81 -2.38
N ALA A 24 -6.01 11.85 -2.85
CA ALA A 24 -6.44 13.24 -2.75
C ALA A 24 -6.28 13.89 -4.12
N ASN A 25 -7.30 14.66 -4.55
CA ASN A 25 -7.33 15.36 -5.83
C ASN A 25 -7.09 14.44 -7.05
N THR A 26 -7.43 13.16 -6.90
CA THR A 26 -7.40 12.14 -7.96
C THR A 26 -8.42 11.05 -7.63
N PRO A 27 -9.06 10.43 -8.62
CA PRO A 27 -9.81 9.20 -8.40
C PRO A 27 -8.94 8.13 -7.75
N TYR A 28 -9.52 7.35 -6.84
CA TYR A 28 -8.85 6.19 -6.27
C TYR A 28 -8.75 5.08 -7.33
N SER A 29 -7.53 4.61 -7.58
CA SER A 29 -7.24 3.55 -8.54
C SER A 29 -6.00 2.78 -8.13
N ALA A 30 -5.90 2.46 -6.83
CA ALA A 30 -4.89 1.56 -6.33
C ALA A 30 -5.41 0.12 -6.34
N THR A 31 -4.57 -0.82 -6.76
CA THR A 31 -4.86 -2.26 -6.60
C THR A 31 -3.81 -2.92 -5.72
N PHE A 32 -4.25 -3.91 -4.94
CA PHE A 32 -3.40 -4.76 -4.12
C PHE A 32 -3.12 -6.05 -4.90
N SER A 33 -1.86 -6.45 -5.08
CA SER A 33 -1.54 -7.65 -5.87
C SER A 33 -1.73 -8.97 -5.13
N ASP A 34 -1.59 -8.98 -3.80
CA ASP A 34 -1.66 -10.21 -2.99
C ASP A 34 -3.03 -10.43 -2.35
N LEU A 35 -4.10 -10.06 -3.05
CA LEU A 35 -5.48 -10.21 -2.58
C LEU A 35 -5.90 -11.67 -2.36
N SER A 36 -5.19 -12.61 -2.99
CA SER A 36 -5.39 -14.05 -2.79
C SER A 36 -4.91 -14.53 -1.43
N ASN A 37 -4.13 -13.73 -0.70
CA ASN A 37 -3.68 -14.09 0.64
C ASN A 37 -4.82 -13.90 1.64
N PRO A 38 -5.35 -14.98 2.25
CA PRO A 38 -6.51 -14.93 3.15
C PRO A 38 -6.26 -14.13 4.43
N GLN A 39 -5.01 -13.72 4.70
CA GLN A 39 -4.67 -12.85 5.83
C GLN A 39 -5.13 -11.40 5.63
N TRP A 40 -5.41 -10.97 4.39
CA TRP A 40 -5.96 -9.63 4.13
C TRP A 40 -7.46 -9.58 4.40
N LYS A 41 -7.86 -8.64 5.26
CA LYS A 41 -9.25 -8.27 5.50
C LYS A 41 -9.48 -6.83 5.06
N ILE A 42 -10.49 -6.62 4.22
CA ILE A 42 -10.95 -5.27 3.88
C ILE A 42 -11.78 -4.74 5.04
N LEU A 43 -11.41 -3.58 5.58
CA LEU A 43 -12.22 -2.83 6.54
C LEU A 43 -13.06 -1.75 5.87
N GLN A 44 -12.49 -1.08 4.87
CA GLN A 44 -13.15 -0.01 4.14
C GLN A 44 -12.72 -0.05 2.68
N ASN A 45 -13.69 -0.08 1.77
CA ASN A 45 -13.44 0.14 0.35
C ASN A 45 -13.47 1.65 0.03
N PRO A 46 -12.68 2.10 -0.95
CA PRO A 46 -12.70 3.48 -1.40
C PRO A 46 -14.01 3.78 -2.13
N THR A 47 -14.55 4.98 -1.93
CA THR A 47 -15.66 5.54 -2.71
C THR A 47 -15.23 6.86 -3.36
N ASN A 48 -16.05 7.39 -4.27
CA ASN A 48 -15.76 8.70 -4.88
C ASN A 48 -15.75 9.84 -3.84
N ASP A 49 -16.64 9.78 -2.84
CA ASP A 49 -16.73 10.81 -1.79
C ASP A 49 -15.73 10.59 -0.65
N ASN A 50 -15.27 9.34 -0.48
CA ASN A 50 -14.29 8.94 0.52
C ASN A 50 -13.23 8.04 -0.14
N PRO A 51 -12.24 8.63 -0.83
CA PRO A 51 -11.21 7.90 -1.56
C PRO A 51 -10.15 7.29 -0.63
N VAL A 52 -10.61 6.58 0.40
CA VAL A 52 -9.80 5.95 1.44
C VAL A 52 -10.13 4.46 1.47
N GLU A 53 -9.11 3.63 1.24
CA GLU A 53 -9.18 2.19 1.44
C GLU A 53 -8.43 1.80 2.71
N ILE A 54 -9.05 0.99 3.57
CA ILE A 54 -8.44 0.49 4.81
C ILE A 54 -8.46 -1.03 4.78
N ARG A 55 -7.31 -1.63 5.01
CA ARG A 55 -7.15 -3.09 5.12
C ARG A 55 -6.37 -3.45 6.36
N ILE A 56 -6.69 -4.60 6.93
CA ILE A 56 -5.89 -5.23 7.96
C ILE A 56 -5.22 -6.45 7.37
N TYR A 57 -3.97 -6.68 7.75
CA TYR A 57 -3.27 -7.93 7.50
C TYR A 57 -2.91 -8.59 8.82
N ASN A 58 -3.26 -9.87 8.96
CA ASN A 58 -2.87 -10.68 10.09
C ASN A 58 -1.52 -11.34 9.81
N VAL A 59 -0.48 -10.86 10.48
CA VAL A 59 0.88 -11.34 10.28
C VAL A 59 0.98 -12.78 10.78
N PRO A 60 1.44 -13.75 9.97
CA PRO A 60 1.55 -15.12 10.43
C PRO A 60 2.60 -15.24 11.55
N ALA A 61 2.52 -16.31 12.35
CA ALA A 61 3.50 -16.54 13.43
C ALA A 61 4.93 -16.80 12.90
N LYS A 62 5.04 -17.24 11.65
CA LYS A 62 6.29 -17.44 10.92
C LYS A 62 6.04 -17.11 9.46
N LEU A 63 6.93 -16.34 8.84
CA LEU A 63 7.07 -16.33 7.39
C LEU A 63 7.96 -17.54 7.01
N PRO A 64 7.78 -18.14 5.82
CA PRO A 64 8.77 -19.07 5.28
C PRO A 64 10.17 -18.43 5.33
N GLN A 65 11.22 -19.22 5.55
CA GLN A 65 12.57 -18.66 5.74
C GLN A 65 12.98 -17.79 4.54
N GLY A 66 13.20 -16.49 4.79
CA GLY A 66 13.57 -15.51 3.76
C GLY A 66 12.39 -14.81 3.09
N ASP A 67 11.15 -15.10 3.47
CA ASP A 67 9.99 -14.44 2.88
C ASP A 67 9.79 -13.05 3.47
N SER A 68 9.78 -12.07 2.58
CA SER A 68 9.07 -10.82 2.75
C SER A 68 7.76 -10.92 1.97
N PHE A 69 6.61 -10.59 2.55
CA PHE A 69 5.41 -10.45 1.70
C PHE A 69 5.44 -9.08 1.01
N THR A 70 5.18 -9.05 -0.29
CA THR A 70 5.19 -7.82 -1.07
C THR A 70 3.77 -7.36 -1.38
N LEU A 71 3.40 -6.22 -0.84
CA LEU A 71 2.25 -5.44 -1.28
C LEU A 71 2.66 -4.63 -2.51
N LEU A 72 2.17 -4.99 -3.69
CA LEU A 72 2.22 -4.11 -4.85
C LEU A 72 0.97 -3.23 -4.83
N LEU A 73 1.17 -1.91 -4.76
CA LEU A 73 0.14 -0.91 -5.04
C LEU A 73 0.35 -0.42 -6.47
N ASN A 74 -0.55 -0.78 -7.38
CA ASN A 74 -0.55 -0.24 -8.74
C ASN A 74 -1.48 0.94 -8.81
N TYR A 75 -0.97 2.10 -9.23
CA TYR A 75 -1.77 3.28 -9.50
C TYR A 75 -2.04 3.37 -11.00
N ALA A 76 -3.32 3.37 -11.36
CA ALA A 76 -3.74 3.63 -12.73
C ALA A 76 -4.46 4.98 -12.80
N HIS A 77 -3.94 5.92 -13.60
CA HIS A 77 -4.79 7.00 -14.08
C HIS A 77 -5.48 6.52 -15.35
N THR A 78 -6.79 6.41 -15.31
CA THR A 78 -7.60 5.93 -16.45
C THR A 78 -8.23 7.08 -17.24
N GLY A 79 -8.00 8.34 -16.84
CA GLY A 79 -8.53 9.53 -17.51
C GLY A 79 -7.65 10.05 -18.64
N ALA A 80 -8.28 10.67 -19.66
CA ALA A 80 -7.59 11.46 -20.68
C ALA A 80 -7.12 12.82 -20.15
N ASP A 81 -7.67 13.26 -19.02
CA ASP A 81 -7.37 14.54 -18.40
C ASP A 81 -5.96 14.57 -17.81
N PRO A 82 -5.31 15.75 -17.83
CA PRO A 82 -4.06 15.95 -17.10
C PRO A 82 -4.25 15.58 -15.63
N VAL A 83 -3.30 14.84 -15.07
CA VAL A 83 -3.23 14.60 -13.63
C VAL A 83 -2.94 15.94 -12.94
N PRO A 84 -3.77 16.39 -11.99
CA PRO A 84 -3.50 17.62 -11.23
C PRO A 84 -2.14 17.58 -10.55
N ASP A 85 -1.44 18.71 -10.50
CA ASP A 85 -0.10 18.81 -9.88
C ASP A 85 -0.10 18.47 -8.38
N ASP A 86 -1.26 18.57 -7.74
CA ASP A 86 -1.51 18.26 -6.34
C ASP A 86 -2.24 16.91 -6.14
N ALA A 87 -2.38 16.10 -7.20
CA ALA A 87 -2.88 14.74 -7.08
C ALA A 87 -1.90 13.87 -6.29
N MET A 88 -2.38 13.28 -5.20
CA MET A 88 -1.52 12.59 -4.24
C MET A 88 -2.13 11.26 -3.81
N TYR A 89 -1.26 10.28 -3.59
CA TYR A 89 -1.56 9.13 -2.74
C TYR A 89 -0.79 9.24 -1.43
N ARG A 90 -1.48 9.00 -0.32
CA ARG A 90 -0.88 8.81 1.00
C ARG A 90 -1.07 7.36 1.41
N ILE A 91 0.00 6.71 1.82
CA ILE A 91 0.01 5.34 2.30
C ILE A 91 0.47 5.39 3.74
N GLN A 92 -0.34 4.86 4.64
CA GLN A 92 -0.04 4.72 6.06
C GLN A 92 -0.07 3.24 6.43
N ILE A 93 0.98 2.79 7.09
CA ILE A 93 1.13 1.43 7.59
C ILE A 93 1.34 1.54 9.10
N GLU A 94 0.50 0.88 9.88
CA GLU A 94 0.54 0.90 11.34
C GLU A 94 0.68 -0.53 11.88
N GLY A 95 1.67 -0.73 12.75
CA GLY A 95 1.89 -1.96 13.50
C GLY A 95 2.49 -1.67 14.87
N SER A 96 2.82 -2.71 15.64
CA SER A 96 3.42 -2.59 16.97
C SER A 96 4.79 -1.90 16.96
N GLN A 97 5.53 -2.02 15.85
CA GLN A 97 6.84 -1.40 15.65
C GLN A 97 6.75 0.08 15.24
N GLY A 98 5.55 0.61 15.00
CA GLY A 98 5.31 2.02 14.72
C GLY A 98 4.46 2.29 13.47
N THR A 99 4.44 3.56 13.09
CA THR A 99 3.68 4.06 11.94
C THR A 99 4.62 4.54 10.85
N TYR A 100 4.42 4.04 9.64
CA TYR A 100 5.16 4.44 8.45
C TYR A 100 4.22 5.18 7.49
N VAL A 101 4.65 6.34 6.99
CA VAL A 101 3.83 7.18 6.11
C VAL A 101 4.61 7.55 4.86
N PHE A 102 4.00 7.30 3.70
CA PHE A 102 4.52 7.64 2.39
C PHE A 102 3.54 8.51 1.64
N ARG A 103 4.08 9.35 0.76
CA ARG A 103 3.31 10.23 -0.11
C ARG A 103 3.88 10.15 -1.51
N GLU A 104 3.05 9.85 -2.49
CA GLU A 104 3.43 9.85 -3.90
C GLU A 104 2.61 10.91 -4.64
N ASN A 105 3.30 11.80 -5.33
CA ASN A 105 2.69 12.81 -6.18
C ASN A 105 2.45 12.23 -7.57
N MET A 106 1.19 12.17 -7.99
CA MET A 106 0.79 11.53 -9.26
C MET A 106 1.23 12.32 -10.49
N ALA A 107 1.35 13.65 -10.42
CA ALA A 107 1.85 14.46 -11.53
C ALA A 107 3.34 14.19 -11.80
N SER A 108 4.12 13.88 -10.77
CA SER A 108 5.52 13.43 -10.91
C SER A 108 5.66 12.08 -11.63
N LEU A 109 4.56 11.34 -11.77
CA LEU A 109 4.52 9.99 -12.34
C LEU A 109 4.28 9.96 -13.85
N GLY A 110 4.21 11.07 -14.58
CA GLY A 110 4.04 11.04 -16.04
C GLY A 110 2.83 10.18 -16.51
N ARG A 111 2.69 9.95 -17.82
CA ARG A 111 1.46 9.40 -18.41
C ARG A 111 1.31 7.86 -18.37
N SER A 112 2.16 7.13 -17.66
CA SER A 112 2.20 5.65 -17.70
C SER A 112 1.97 5.03 -16.33
N GLN A 113 1.25 3.91 -16.30
CA GLN A 113 0.98 3.07 -15.12
C GLN A 113 2.22 2.93 -14.23
N ARG A 114 2.05 3.20 -12.93
CA ARG A 114 3.14 3.10 -11.94
C ARG A 114 2.75 2.20 -10.79
N SER A 115 3.73 1.53 -10.24
CA SER A 115 3.54 0.55 -9.18
C SER A 115 4.56 0.80 -8.09
N ALA A 116 4.10 0.93 -6.85
CA ALA A 116 4.96 0.93 -5.67
C ALA A 116 4.91 -0.46 -5.03
N SER A 117 6.05 -0.99 -4.58
CA SER A 117 6.16 -2.31 -3.96
C SER A 117 6.60 -2.16 -2.51
N TYR A 118 5.84 -2.71 -1.59
CA TYR A 118 6.11 -2.63 -0.16
C TYR A 118 6.35 -4.03 0.37
N GLY A 119 7.58 -4.33 0.75
CA GLY A 119 7.94 -5.56 1.41
C GLY A 119 7.71 -5.46 2.91
N PHE A 120 7.32 -6.56 3.53
CA PHE A 120 7.22 -6.66 4.97
C PHE A 120 8.03 -7.86 5.42
N ALA A 121 8.90 -7.69 6.42
CA ALA A 121 9.65 -8.75 7.02
C ALA A 121 9.23 -8.92 8.48
N ILE A 122 9.06 -10.17 8.90
CA ILE A 122 8.82 -10.44 10.32
C ILE A 122 10.15 -10.25 11.06
N GLY A 123 10.17 -9.28 11.98
CA GLY A 123 11.24 -9.17 12.96
C GLY A 123 11.13 -10.31 13.96
N SER A 124 12.27 -10.91 14.32
CA SER A 124 12.32 -11.78 15.48
C SER A 124 12.28 -10.93 16.74
N ASP A 125 11.28 -11.14 17.60
CA ASP A 125 11.43 -10.80 19.01
C ASP A 125 12.70 -11.51 19.51
N SER A 126 13.70 -10.71 19.90
CA SER A 126 14.94 -11.20 20.50
C SER A 126 14.69 -11.49 21.98
#